data_AF-A0A2V5ZRL9-F1
#
_entry.id   AF-A0A2V5ZRL9-F1
#
_cell.length_a   1.000
_cell.length_b   1.000
_cell.length_c   1.000
_cell.angle_alpha   90.00
_cell.angle_beta   90.00
_cell.angle_gamma   90.00
#
_symmetry.space_group_name_H-M   'P 1'
#
loop_
_entity.id
_entity.type
_entity.pdbx_description
1 polymer ?
#
loop_
_entity_poly.entity_id
_entity_poly.type
_entity_poly.pdbx_seq_one_letter_code
_entity_poly.pdbx_strand_id
1 'polypeptide(L)'
;MGQPTEAQREFEAALKIYPGQFRGLYGAAQAAELAGDNDGASRYYTKLAAQTSKARGSRNELNHIREFLSAQAKAVDSNGMASVRE
;
A
#
# COMPACT_ATOMS: atom_id res chain seq x y z
N MET A 1 -1.46 -5.40 -22.18
CA MET A 1 -0.17 -5.03 -21.54
C MET A 1 -0.50 -4.34 -20.23
N GLY A 2 -0.33 -5.03 -19.11
CA GLY A 2 -0.75 -4.53 -17.79
C GLY A 2 -0.89 -5.69 -16.83
N GLN A 3 0.23 -6.33 -16.50
CA GLN A 3 0.26 -7.39 -15.49
C GLN A 3 0.69 -6.72 -14.18
N PRO A 4 -0.26 -6.25 -13.35
CA PRO A 4 0.07 -5.56 -12.09
C PRO A 4 0.93 -6.44 -11.17
N THR A 5 0.76 -7.76 -11.25
CA THR A 5 1.58 -8.74 -10.53
C THR A 5 3.06 -8.73 -10.95
N GLU A 6 3.36 -8.54 -12.25
CA GLU A 6 4.74 -8.45 -12.73
C GLU A 6 5.39 -7.14 -12.25
N ALA A 7 4.64 -6.03 -12.33
CA ALA A 7 5.09 -4.75 -11.82
C ALA A 7 5.41 -4.82 -10.32
N GLN A 8 4.56 -5.50 -9.53
CA GLN A 8 4.81 -5.74 -8.11
C GLN A 8 6.14 -6.46 -7.90
N ARG A 9 6.41 -7.54 -8.66
CA ARG A 9 7.68 -8.28 -8.55
C ARG A 9 8.90 -7.43 -8.87
N GLU A 10 8.83 -6.62 -9.92
CA GLU A 10 9.91 -5.71 -10.31
C GLU A 10 10.20 -4.68 -9.21
N PHE A 11 9.15 -4.11 -8.60
CA PHE A 11 9.31 -3.21 -7.47
C PHE A 11 9.86 -3.93 -6.24
N GLU A 12 9.42 -5.15 -5.94
CA GLU A 12 9.99 -5.95 -4.84
C GLU A 12 11.47 -6.26 -5.07
N ALA A 13 11.88 -6.59 -6.29
CA ALA A 13 13.28 -6.79 -6.66
C ALA A 13 14.08 -5.50 -6.48
N ALA A 14 13.54 -4.36 -6.93
CA ALA A 14 14.17 -3.06 -6.71
C ALA A 14 14.31 -2.72 -5.22
N LEU A 15 13.32 -3.05 -4.39
CA LEU A 15 13.35 -2.84 -2.94
C LEU A 15 14.34 -3.76 -2.20
N LYS A 16 14.72 -4.91 -2.78
CA LYS A 16 15.82 -5.72 -2.24
C LYS A 16 17.17 -5.03 -2.39
N ILE A 17 17.34 -4.25 -3.47
CA ILE A 17 18.57 -3.51 -3.77
C ILE A 17 18.56 -2.16 -3.05
N TYR A 18 17.42 -1.47 -3.07
CA TYR A 18 17.20 -0.15 -2.47
C TYR A 18 16.09 -0.22 -1.41
N PRO A 19 16.35 -0.85 -0.26
CA PRO A 19 15.36 -0.98 0.80
C PRO A 19 14.95 0.40 1.30
N GLY A 20 13.65 0.68 1.27
CA GLY A 20 13.11 1.95 1.74
C GLY A 20 13.10 3.08 0.71
N GLN A 21 13.28 2.79 -0.57
CA GLN A 21 13.05 3.78 -1.62
C GLN A 21 11.56 4.12 -1.73
N PHE A 22 11.19 5.36 -1.40
CA PHE A 22 9.79 5.84 -1.40
C PHE A 22 9.06 5.53 -2.71
N ARG A 23 9.67 5.83 -3.87
CA ARG A 23 9.05 5.59 -5.18
C ARG A 23 8.84 4.10 -5.47
N GLY A 24 9.77 3.25 -5.05
CA GLY A 24 9.65 1.80 -5.22
C GLY A 24 8.55 1.20 -4.36
N LEU A 25 8.45 1.63 -3.10
CA LEU A 25 7.36 1.23 -2.20
C LEU A 25 6.00 1.71 -2.72
N TYR A 26 5.92 2.94 -3.27
CA TYR A 26 4.67 3.49 -3.80
C TYR A 26 4.22 2.75 -5.05
N GLY A 27 5.17 2.48 -5.97
CA GLY A 27 4.90 1.65 -7.15
C GLY A 27 4.46 0.23 -6.81
N ALA A 28 5.10 -0.41 -5.82
CA ALA A 28 4.71 -1.73 -5.33
C ALA A 28 3.29 -1.74 -4.75
N ALA A 29 2.95 -0.72 -3.96
CA ALA A 29 1.62 -0.57 -3.38
C ALA A 29 0.56 -0.42 -4.48
N GLN A 30 0.78 0.51 -5.42
CA GLN A 30 -0.14 0.78 -6.52
C GLN A 30 -0.30 -0.43 -7.45
N ALA A 31 0.78 -1.18 -7.70
CA ALA A 31 0.73 -2.43 -8.43
C ALA A 31 -0.10 -3.49 -7.69
N ALA A 32 0.07 -3.61 -6.36
CA ALA A 32 -0.73 -4.51 -5.54
C ALA A 32 -2.22 -4.14 -5.56
N GLU A 33 -2.57 -2.85 -5.47
CA GLU A 33 -3.94 -2.37 -5.62
C GLU A 33 -4.55 -2.76 -6.95
N LEU A 34 -3.83 -2.51 -8.05
CA LEU A 34 -4.27 -2.86 -9.39
C LEU A 34 -4.38 -4.37 -9.61
N ALA A 35 -3.61 -5.17 -8.85
CA ALA A 35 -3.72 -6.63 -8.83
C ALA A 35 -4.91 -7.13 -7.98
N GLY A 36 -5.58 -6.25 -7.23
CA GLY A 36 -6.62 -6.62 -6.25
C GLY A 36 -6.06 -7.10 -4.90
N ASP A 37 -4.74 -7.07 -4.72
CA ASP A 37 -4.03 -7.45 -3.51
C ASP A 37 -4.04 -6.30 -2.50
N ASN A 38 -5.22 -6.05 -1.94
CA ASN A 38 -5.44 -4.97 -0.98
C ASN A 38 -4.57 -5.15 0.28
N ASP A 39 -4.37 -6.37 0.76
CA ASP A 39 -3.50 -6.65 1.93
C ASP A 39 -2.06 -6.19 1.67
N GLY A 40 -1.47 -6.59 0.53
CA GLY A 40 -0.12 -6.16 0.16
C GLY A 40 -0.03 -4.65 -0.02
N ALA A 41 -0.99 -4.04 -0.71
CA ALA A 41 -1.06 -2.59 -0.86
C ALA A 41 -1.05 -1.87 0.50
N SER A 42 -1.84 -2.35 1.45
CA SER A 42 -1.89 -1.81 2.83
C SER A 42 -0.53 -1.85 3.51
N ARG A 43 0.17 -2.97 3.36
CA ARG A 43 1.46 -3.22 4.02
C ARG A 43 2.52 -2.29 3.46
N TYR A 44 2.56 -2.09 2.14
CA TYR A 44 3.46 -1.16 1.49
C TYR A 44 3.15 0.30 1.87
N TYR A 45 1.88 0.68 1.86
CA TYR A 45 1.44 2.03 2.23
C TYR A 45 1.65 2.36 3.71
N THR A 46 1.47 1.38 4.61
CA THR A 46 1.77 1.56 6.03
C THR A 46 3.26 1.79 6.25
N LYS A 47 4.13 1.04 5.55
CA LYS A 47 5.59 1.26 5.59
C LYS A 47 5.96 2.65 5.07
N LEU A 48 5.33 3.09 3.99
CA LEU A 48 5.51 4.44 3.45
C LEU A 48 5.12 5.51 4.45
N ALA A 49 3.90 5.42 5.02
CA ALA A 49 3.41 6.36 6.02
C ALA A 49 4.35 6.42 7.24
N ALA A 50 4.86 5.28 7.70
CA ALA A 50 5.82 5.22 8.79
C ALA A 50 7.14 5.93 8.45
N GLN A 51 7.66 5.73 7.23
CA GLN A 51 8.89 6.39 6.76
C GLN A 51 8.70 7.90 6.58
N THR A 52 7.55 8.33 6.06
CA THR A 52 7.27 9.74 5.81
C THR A 52 6.72 10.48 7.00
N SER A 53 6.40 9.80 8.11
CA SER A 53 6.03 10.46 9.38
C SER A 53 7.06 11.50 9.83
N LYS A 54 8.35 11.29 9.48
CA LYS A 54 9.45 12.23 9.75
C LYS A 54 9.67 13.26 8.64
N ALA A 55 9.23 12.96 7.41
CA ALA A 55 9.32 13.86 6.28
C ALA A 55 8.07 14.76 6.27
N ARG A 56 8.16 15.94 6.88
CA ARG A 56 7.07 16.95 6.98
C ARG A 56 6.71 17.62 5.64
N GLY A 57 6.66 16.87 4.54
CA GLY A 57 6.32 17.38 3.22
C GLY A 57 4.87 17.07 2.86
N SER A 58 4.08 18.08 2.50
CA SER A 58 2.75 17.94 1.89
C SER A 58 2.86 17.39 0.46
N ARG A 59 3.24 16.12 0.34
CA ARG A 59 3.21 15.41 -0.95
C ARG A 59 1.81 14.87 -1.19
N ASN A 60 1.29 15.06 -2.40
CA ASN A 60 0.03 14.45 -2.84
C ASN A 60 0.02 12.92 -2.60
N GLU A 61 1.18 12.27 -2.72
CA GLU A 61 1.32 10.85 -2.41
C GLU A 61 0.92 10.50 -0.96
N LEU A 62 1.17 11.37 0.03
CA LEU A 62 0.80 11.10 1.43
C LEU A 62 -0.71 11.16 1.67
N ASN A 63 -1.40 12.05 0.96
CA ASN A 63 -2.86 12.12 1.03
C ASN A 63 -3.44 10.81 0.47
N HIS A 64 -2.95 10.37 -0.69
CA HIS A 64 -3.39 9.10 -1.29
C HIS A 64 -3.17 7.89 -0.35
N ILE A 65 -1.96 7.77 0.22
CA ILE A 65 -1.63 6.73 1.21
C ILE A 65 -2.64 6.73 2.36
N ARG A 66 -2.94 7.91 2.90
CA ARG A 66 -3.81 8.05 4.08
C ARG A 66 -5.27 7.77 3.75
N GLU A 67 -5.75 8.20 2.58
CA GLU A 67 -7.09 7.89 2.09
C GLU A 67 -7.25 6.39 1.86
N PHE A 68 -6.29 5.75 1.20
CA PHE A 68 -6.32 4.31 0.96
C PHE A 68 -6.31 3.51 2.26
N LEU A 69 -5.38 3.81 3.19
CA LEU A 69 -5.34 3.13 4.50
C LEU A 69 -6.62 3.33 5.30
N SER A 70 -7.26 4.50 5.21
CA SER A 70 -8.54 4.77 5.88
C SER A 70 -9.69 4.00 5.24
N ALA A 71 -9.74 3.93 3.91
CA ALA A 71 -10.72 3.14 3.18
C ALA A 71 -10.56 1.64 3.49
N GLN A 72 -9.32 1.17 3.58
CA GLN A 72 -9.04 -0.22 3.86
C GLN A 72 -9.30 -0.60 5.32
N ALA A 73 -8.96 0.27 6.27
CA ALA A 73 -9.33 0.09 7.68
C ALA A 73 -10.84 -0.06 7.85
N LYS A 74 -11.63 0.75 7.11
CA LYS A 74 -13.09 0.65 7.09
C LYS A 74 -13.59 -0.66 6.45
N ALA A 75 -12.92 -1.14 5.40
CA ALA A 75 -13.26 -2.42 4.76
C ALA A 75 -12.98 -3.61 5.68
N VAL A 76 -11.88 -3.59 6.44
CA VAL A 76 -11.53 -4.65 7.40
C VAL A 76 -12.51 -4.69 8.57
N ASP A 77 -12.89 -3.54 9.12
CA ASP A 77 -13.91 -3.42 10.18
C ASP A 77 -15.27 -3.98 9.72
N SER A 78 -15.67 -3.67 8.49
CA SER A 78 -16.92 -4.15 7.89
C SER A 78 -16.93 -5.68 7.70
N ASN A 79 -15.78 -6.29 7.43
CA ASN A 79 -15.64 -7.74 7.26
C ASN A 79 -15.58 -8.49 8.61
N GLY A 80 -15.06 -7.84 9.66
CA GLY A 80 -15.01 -8.40 11.03
C GLY A 80 -16.37 -8.45 11.74
N MET A 81 -17.26 -7.51 11.44
CA MET A 81 -18.62 -7.45 12.01
C MET A 81 -19.59 -8.47 11.40
N ALA A 82 -19.26 -9.09 10.27
CA ALA A 82 -20.13 -10.07 9.60
C ALA A 82 -20.05 -11.49 10.18
N SER A 83 -19.08 -11.78 11.06
CA SER A 83 -18.85 -13.13 11.60
C SER A 83 -19.35 -13.34 13.05
N VAL A 84 -20.10 -12.39 13.62
CA VAL A 84 -20.64 -12.47 14.99
C VAL A 84 -22.17 -12.51 15.00
N ARG A 85 -22.75 -13.54 14.37
CA ARG A 85 -24.16 -13.90 14.55
C ARG A 85 -24.34 -15.39 14.26
N GLU A 86 -23.99 -16.24 15.22
CA GLU A 86 -24.57 -17.58 15.41
C GLU A 86 -24.72 -17.86 16.90
#